data_AF-A0AA38GKJ1-F1
#
_entry.id   AF-A0AA38GKJ1-F1
#
_cell.length_a   1.000
_cell.length_b   1.000
_cell.length_c   1.000
_cell.angle_alpha   90.00
_cell.angle_beta   90.00
_cell.angle_gamma   90.00
#
_symmetry.space_group_name_H-M   'P 1'
#
loop_
_entity.id
_entity.type
_entity.pdbx_description
1 polymer ?
#
loop_
_entity_poly.entity_id
_entity_poly.type
_entity_poly.pdbx_seq_one_letter_code
_entity_poly.pdbx_strand_id
1 'polypeptide(L)'
;MIRSIWKQSEQGSRCVDLTKFFFSLTLNIVSRMSAGRTFSDHELSGGRKFKEILGEMMALAGAFVISDFIPLLKYIDLQGLRRRMKSLHQIYDEFAEKVIDEHINRRNKKAEEERGVKDLVDILLDMSEAASHSAEMKVTRLNIKAIIL
;
A
#
# COMPACT_ATOMS: atom_id res chain seq x y z
N MET A 1 14.97 -3.22 13.98
CA MET A 1 14.95 -1.81 13.55
C MET A 1 15.47 -0.85 14.63
N ILE A 2 14.99 -0.87 15.88
CA ILE A 2 15.56 0.01 16.94
C ILE A 2 17.03 -0.32 17.23
N ARG A 3 17.38 -1.61 17.32
CA ARG A 3 18.77 -2.07 17.49
C ARG A 3 19.70 -1.64 16.34
N SER A 4 19.19 -1.51 15.12
CA SER A 4 20.01 -1.08 13.98
C SER A 4 20.27 0.43 13.99
N ILE A 5 19.35 1.24 14.52
CA ILE A 5 19.60 2.66 14.78
C ILE A 5 20.65 2.82 15.86
N TRP A 6 20.48 2.11 16.97
CA TRP A 6 21.40 2.20 18.10
C TRP A 6 22.84 1.84 17.67
N LYS A 7 22.99 0.76 16.89
CA LYS A 7 24.27 0.34 16.31
C LYS A 7 24.86 1.38 15.32
N GLN A 8 24.04 2.07 14.52
CA GLN A 8 24.52 3.13 13.63
C GLN A 8 24.90 4.41 14.40
N SER A 9 24.18 4.71 15.48
CA SER A 9 24.48 5.83 16.38
C SER A 9 25.79 5.61 17.15
N GLU A 10 26.04 4.39 17.64
CA GLU A 10 27.28 4.02 18.35
C GLU A 10 28.52 4.09 17.45
N GLN A 11 28.37 3.85 16.15
CA GLN A 11 29.48 3.90 15.19
C GLN A 11 29.95 5.33 14.87
N GLY A 12 29.30 6.36 15.42
CA GLY A 12 29.77 7.76 15.45
C GLY A 12 29.96 8.46 14.10
N SER A 13 29.76 7.77 12.97
CA SER A 13 30.23 8.24 11.66
C SER A 13 29.12 8.55 10.64
N ARG A 14 27.83 8.38 10.99
CA ARG A 14 26.75 8.63 10.04
C ARG A 14 25.49 9.19 10.71
N CYS A 15 25.03 10.34 10.24
CA CYS A 15 23.71 10.86 10.60
C CYS A 15 22.64 9.82 10.24
N VAL A 16 21.74 9.52 11.18
CA VAL A 16 20.62 8.61 10.97
C VAL A 16 19.47 9.37 10.31
N ASP A 17 19.01 8.88 9.16
CA ASP A 17 17.82 9.42 8.48
C ASP A 17 16.55 8.94 9.18
N LEU A 18 16.06 9.76 10.12
CA LEU A 18 14.85 9.46 10.89
C LEU A 18 13.59 9.44 10.01
N THR A 19 13.56 10.20 8.93
CA THR A 19 12.42 10.23 8.00
C THR A 19 12.22 8.88 7.35
N LYS A 20 13.29 8.29 6.77
CA LYS A 20 13.24 6.94 6.20
C LYS A 20 12.89 5.89 7.26
N PHE A 21 13.37 6.08 8.48
CA PHE A 21 13.06 5.19 9.60
C PHE A 21 11.56 5.20 9.94
N PHE A 22 11.00 6.37 10.24
CA PHE A 22 9.58 6.49 10.59
C PHE A 22 8.68 6.09 9.44
N PHE A 23 9.05 6.41 8.20
CA PHE A 23 8.33 5.95 7.01
C PHE A 23 8.29 4.42 6.93
N SER A 24 9.44 3.75 7.04
CA SER A 24 9.49 2.28 7.01
C SER A 24 8.74 1.66 8.19
N LEU A 25 8.83 2.25 9.37
CA LEU A 25 8.12 1.75 10.56
C LEU A 25 6.60 1.84 10.36
N THR A 26 6.11 3.01 9.97
CA THR A 26 4.68 3.27 9.71
C THR A 26 4.15 2.33 8.64
N LEU A 27 4.89 2.21 7.53
CA LEU A 27 4.49 1.32 6.45
C LEU A 27 4.42 -0.14 6.89
N ASN A 28 5.38 -0.61 7.68
CA ASN A 28 5.34 -1.97 8.22
C ASN A 28 4.14 -2.20 9.15
N ILE A 29 3.81 -1.22 9.99
CA ILE A 29 2.64 -1.30 10.89
C ILE A 29 1.35 -1.37 10.07
N VAL A 30 1.15 -0.42 9.14
CA VAL A 30 -0.03 -0.37 8.28
C VAL A 30 -0.16 -1.65 7.46
N SER A 31 0.92 -2.12 6.83
CA SER A 31 0.92 -3.36 6.04
C SER A 31 0.53 -4.58 6.89
N ARG A 32 1.02 -4.67 8.13
CA ARG A 32 0.70 -5.78 9.02
C ARG A 32 -0.75 -5.74 9.48
N MET A 33 -1.29 -4.54 9.72
CA MET A 33 -2.71 -4.37 10.05
C MET A 33 -3.61 -4.62 8.86
N SER A 34 -3.20 -4.20 7.66
CA SER A 34 -4.05 -4.24 6.48
C SER A 34 -4.03 -5.60 5.78
N ALA A 35 -2.85 -6.19 5.58
CA ALA A 35 -2.63 -7.42 4.82
C ALA A 35 -2.02 -8.56 5.66
N GLY A 36 -2.00 -8.44 6.99
CA GLY A 36 -1.52 -9.49 7.89
C GLY A 36 0.01 -9.73 7.89
N ARG A 37 0.76 -9.03 7.03
CA ARG A 37 2.22 -9.20 6.90
C ARG A 37 2.96 -7.90 6.61
N THR A 38 4.26 -7.89 6.85
CA THR A 38 5.13 -6.76 6.47
C THR A 38 5.75 -7.03 5.12
N PHE A 39 5.75 -6.04 4.23
CA PHE A 39 6.36 -6.24 2.92
C PHE A 39 7.85 -5.92 2.91
N SER A 40 8.63 -6.83 2.32
CA SER A 40 10.06 -6.68 2.14
C SER A 40 10.39 -5.94 0.83
N ASP A 41 11.62 -5.47 0.74
CA ASP A 41 12.14 -4.78 -0.45
C ASP A 41 12.13 -5.66 -1.73
N HIS A 42 11.88 -6.98 -1.61
CA HIS A 42 11.96 -7.95 -2.71
C HIS A 42 10.61 -8.42 -3.25
N GLU A 43 9.49 -7.92 -2.74
CA GLU A 43 8.15 -8.47 -3.09
C GLU A 43 7.52 -7.88 -4.35
N LEU A 44 8.18 -6.93 -5.01
CA LEU A 44 7.72 -6.40 -6.29
C LEU A 44 8.59 -6.89 -7.45
N SER A 45 7.91 -7.25 -8.53
CA SER A 45 8.52 -7.60 -9.81
C SER A 45 9.03 -6.33 -10.51
N GLY A 46 10.18 -6.39 -11.17
CA GLY A 46 10.73 -5.26 -11.93
C GLY A 46 11.78 -4.40 -11.21
N GLY A 47 12.37 -4.89 -10.11
CA GLY A 47 13.55 -4.28 -9.49
C GLY A 47 13.31 -3.04 -8.62
N ARG A 48 12.06 -2.56 -8.53
CA ARG A 48 11.66 -1.48 -7.60
C ARG A 48 11.13 -2.04 -6.31
N LYS A 49 11.47 -1.42 -5.18
CA LYS A 49 11.03 -1.86 -3.85
C LYS A 49 9.64 -1.32 -3.54
N PHE A 50 8.80 -2.11 -2.85
CA PHE A 50 7.45 -1.69 -2.46
C PHE A 50 7.43 -0.34 -1.71
N LYS A 51 8.39 -0.17 -0.80
CA LYS A 51 8.54 1.07 -0.03
C LYS A 51 8.90 2.28 -0.89
N GLU A 52 9.67 2.08 -1.96
CA GLU A 52 10.02 3.16 -2.89
C GLU A 52 8.81 3.59 -3.70
N ILE A 53 8.00 2.64 -4.18
CA ILE A 53 6.77 2.93 -4.93
C ILE A 53 5.80 3.72 -4.08
N LEU A 54 5.52 3.26 -2.85
CA LEU A 54 4.62 3.98 -1.96
C LEU A 54 5.17 5.34 -1.53
N GLY A 55 6.48 5.46 -1.31
CA GLY A 55 7.12 6.74 -1.02
C GLY A 55 6.96 7.72 -2.19
N GLU A 56 7.12 7.24 -3.41
CA GLU A 56 6.95 8.04 -4.63
C GLU A 56 5.48 8.42 -4.86
N MET A 57 4.54 7.51 -4.61
CA MET A 57 3.10 7.80 -4.65
C MET A 57 2.72 8.89 -3.65
N MET A 58 3.17 8.79 -2.40
CA MET A 58 2.91 9.79 -1.36
C MET A 58 3.52 11.15 -1.72
N ALA A 59 4.75 11.16 -2.27
CA ALA A 59 5.39 12.39 -2.73
C ALA A 59 4.63 13.05 -3.89
N LEU A 60 4.11 12.26 -4.84
CA LEU A 60 3.29 12.78 -5.94
C LEU A 60 1.90 13.21 -5.49
N ALA A 61 1.30 12.52 -4.51
CA ALA A 61 0.00 12.89 -3.93
C ALA A 61 0.08 14.21 -3.16
N GLY A 62 1.20 14.47 -2.49
CA GLY A 62 1.49 15.75 -1.84
C GLY A 62 2.11 16.82 -2.74
N ALA A 63 2.39 16.50 -4.01
CA ALA A 63 3.02 17.44 -4.93
C ALA A 63 2.03 18.53 -5.36
N PHE A 64 2.56 19.73 -5.56
CA PHE A 64 1.78 20.84 -6.09
C PHE A 64 1.44 20.61 -7.57
N VAL A 65 0.16 20.45 -7.89
CA VAL A 65 -0.32 20.27 -9.26
C VAL A 65 -0.79 21.62 -9.81
N ILE A 66 -0.06 22.19 -10.77
CA ILE A 66 -0.42 23.51 -11.37
C ILE A 66 -1.83 23.49 -11.98
N SER A 67 -2.29 22.34 -12.50
CA SER A 67 -3.63 22.19 -13.06
C SER A 67 -4.76 22.39 -12.05
N ASP A 68 -4.48 22.24 -10.75
CA ASP A 68 -5.49 22.42 -9.71
C ASP A 68 -5.77 23.91 -9.45
N PHE A 69 -4.86 24.79 -9.87
CA PHE A 69 -4.97 26.25 -9.73
C PHE A 69 -5.31 26.96 -11.02
N ILE A 70 -4.91 26.41 -12.18
CA ILE A 70 -5.19 26.99 -13.49
C ILE A 70 -6.00 25.98 -14.31
N PRO A 71 -7.35 26.06 -14.29
CA PRO A 71 -8.23 25.10 -14.97
C PRO A 71 -7.96 24.96 -16.47
N LEU A 72 -7.46 26.01 -17.11
CA LEU A 72 -7.12 26.03 -18.55
C LEU A 72 -5.96 25.07 -18.90
N LEU A 73 -5.10 24.74 -17.93
CA LEU A 73 -3.95 23.85 -18.10
C LEU A 73 -4.26 22.40 -17.70
N LYS A 74 -5.51 22.07 -17.32
CA LYS A 74 -5.90 20.74 -16.83
C LYS A 74 -5.70 19.61 -17.83
N TYR A 75 -5.69 19.94 -19.12
CA TYR A 75 -5.46 18.98 -20.21
C TYR A 75 -3.98 18.80 -20.56
N ILE A 76 -3.11 19.67 -20.04
CA ILE A 76 -1.68 19.67 -20.33
C ILE A 76 -0.96 19.17 -19.07
N ASP A 77 -0.47 17.93 -19.11
CA ASP A 77 0.36 17.35 -18.04
C ASP A 77 1.77 17.95 -18.06
N LEU A 78 1.88 19.27 -17.87
CA LEU A 78 3.12 20.05 -18.02
C LEU A 78 4.24 19.54 -17.10
N GLN A 79 3.88 19.03 -15.92
CA GLN A 79 4.82 18.51 -14.93
C GLN A 79 5.01 16.98 -15.03
N GLY A 80 4.26 16.30 -15.91
CA GLY A 80 4.30 14.83 -16.03
C GLY A 80 3.77 14.07 -14.81
N LEU A 81 3.21 14.76 -13.81
CA LEU A 81 2.78 14.18 -12.54
C LEU A 81 1.69 13.14 -12.76
N ARG A 82 0.76 13.40 -13.69
CA ARG A 82 -0.37 12.49 -13.95
C ARG A 82 0.10 11.20 -14.62
N ARG A 83 1.01 11.29 -15.60
CA ARG A 83 1.63 10.10 -16.23
C ARG A 83 2.42 9.28 -15.22
N ARG A 84 3.20 9.93 -14.36
CA ARG A 84 4.02 9.27 -13.34
C ARG A 84 3.15 8.57 -12.28
N MET A 85 2.13 9.25 -11.78
CA MET A 85 1.15 8.68 -10.85
C MET A 85 0.43 7.47 -11.48
N LYS A 86 0.04 7.55 -12.77
CA LYS A 86 -0.58 6.42 -13.47
C LYS A 86 0.33 5.20 -13.55
N SER A 87 1.63 5.39 -13.81
CA SER A 87 2.59 4.29 -13.85
C SER A 87 2.77 3.64 -12.47
N LEU A 88 2.85 4.43 -11.41
CA LEU A 88 2.93 3.89 -10.05
C LEU A 88 1.64 3.17 -9.65
N HIS A 89 0.49 3.72 -10.04
CA HIS A 89 -0.82 3.13 -9.77
C HIS A 89 -0.96 1.74 -10.39
N GLN A 90 -0.46 1.53 -11.61
CA GLN A 90 -0.48 0.20 -12.24
C GLN A 90 0.30 -0.83 -11.42
N ILE A 91 1.49 -0.47 -10.93
CA ILE A 91 2.32 -1.40 -10.15
C ILE A 91 1.69 -1.68 -8.78
N TYR A 92 1.13 -0.65 -8.16
CA TYR A 92 0.38 -0.80 -6.92
C TYR A 92 -0.87 -1.66 -7.13
N ASP A 93 -1.62 -1.48 -8.23
CA ASP A 93 -2.81 -2.26 -8.53
C ASP A 93 -2.49 -3.74 -8.69
N GLU A 94 -1.42 -4.08 -9.43
CA GLU A 94 -0.92 -5.46 -9.55
C GLU A 94 -0.52 -6.06 -8.19
N PHE A 95 0.07 -5.25 -7.32
CA PHE A 95 0.43 -5.67 -5.97
C PHE A 95 -0.81 -5.91 -5.10
N ALA A 96 -1.76 -4.99 -5.10
CA ALA A 96 -3.01 -5.12 -4.35
C ALA A 96 -3.81 -6.34 -4.81
N GLU A 97 -3.82 -6.61 -6.13
CA GLU A 97 -4.43 -7.79 -6.72
C GLU A 97 -3.82 -9.09 -6.16
N LYS A 98 -2.48 -9.18 -6.14
CA LYS A 98 -1.75 -10.32 -5.56
C LYS A 98 -2.08 -10.50 -4.09
N VAL A 99 -2.13 -9.43 -3.32
CA VAL A 99 -2.47 -9.49 -1.89
C VAL A 99 -3.89 -10.04 -1.71
N ILE A 100 -4.87 -9.54 -2.44
CA ILE A 100 -6.25 -10.04 -2.34
C ILE A 100 -6.33 -11.52 -2.75
N ASP A 101 -5.67 -11.91 -3.84
CA ASP A 101 -5.65 -13.30 -4.29
C ASP A 101 -5.01 -14.26 -3.29
N GLU A 102 -3.95 -13.84 -2.60
CA GLU A 102 -3.37 -14.62 -1.51
C GLU A 102 -4.36 -14.83 -0.36
N HIS A 103 -5.15 -13.81 0.00
CA HIS A 103 -6.16 -13.91 1.07
C HIS A 103 -7.32 -14.83 0.65
N ILE A 104 -7.80 -14.71 -0.59
CA ILE A 104 -8.83 -15.62 -1.14
C ILE A 104 -8.32 -17.07 -1.18
N ASN A 105 -7.10 -17.28 -1.67
CA ASN A 105 -6.50 -18.61 -1.72
C ASN A 105 -6.26 -19.20 -0.32
N ARG A 106 -5.86 -18.38 0.65
CA ARG A 106 -5.72 -18.77 2.07
C ARG A 106 -7.06 -19.24 2.62
N ARG A 107 -8.15 -18.53 2.33
CA ARG A 107 -9.51 -18.89 2.74
C ARG A 107 -9.95 -20.21 2.13
N ASN A 108 -9.73 -20.41 0.83
CA ASN A 108 -10.16 -21.63 0.14
C ASN A 108 -9.43 -22.89 0.62
N LYS A 109 -8.20 -22.75 1.12
CA LYS A 109 -7.35 -23.87 1.55
C LYS A 109 -7.45 -24.22 3.05
N LYS A 110 -8.00 -23.33 3.87
CA LYS A 110 -8.03 -23.48 5.34
C LYS A 110 -9.45 -23.36 5.89
N ALA A 111 -9.78 -24.25 6.82
CA ALA A 111 -10.99 -24.12 7.62
C ALA A 111 -10.98 -22.79 8.39
N GLU A 112 -12.16 -22.22 8.66
CA GLU A 112 -12.27 -20.88 9.26
C GLU A 112 -11.53 -20.76 10.59
N GLU A 113 -11.54 -21.84 11.39
CA GLU A 113 -10.83 -21.96 12.67
C GLU A 113 -9.30 -21.92 12.53
N GLU A 114 -8.75 -22.26 11.35
CA GLU A 114 -7.32 -22.28 11.06
C GLU A 114 -6.80 -20.98 10.41
N ARG A 115 -7.69 -20.01 10.15
CA ARG A 115 -7.36 -18.77 9.43
C ARG A 115 -6.62 -17.75 10.29
N GLY A 116 -6.49 -17.98 11.60
CA GLY A 116 -5.77 -17.10 12.52
C GLY A 116 -6.49 -15.76 12.73
N VAL A 117 -5.72 -14.72 13.10
CA VAL A 117 -6.25 -13.37 13.33
C VAL A 117 -6.60 -12.72 11.99
N LYS A 118 -7.85 -12.26 11.84
CA LYS A 118 -8.31 -11.53 10.65
C LYS A 118 -7.61 -10.17 10.54
N ASP A 119 -7.16 -9.85 9.34
CA ASP A 119 -6.64 -8.53 8.94
C ASP A 119 -7.73 -7.70 8.22
N LEU A 120 -7.40 -6.48 7.81
CA LEU A 120 -8.37 -5.61 7.13
C LEU A 120 -8.86 -6.20 5.79
N VAL A 121 -7.96 -6.83 5.00
CA VAL A 121 -8.36 -7.51 3.75
C VAL A 121 -9.40 -8.56 4.06
N ASP A 122 -9.19 -9.34 5.13
CA ASP A 122 -10.14 -10.37 5.51
C ASP A 122 -11.51 -9.77 5.86
N ILE A 123 -11.54 -8.70 6.65
CA ILE A 123 -12.79 -8.03 7.03
C ILE A 123 -13.51 -7.50 5.79
N LEU A 124 -12.79 -6.86 4.87
CA LEU A 124 -13.37 -6.30 3.64
C LEU A 124 -13.90 -7.37 2.70
N LEU A 125 -13.24 -8.52 2.62
CA LEU A 125 -13.74 -9.68 1.87
C LEU A 125 -15.02 -10.25 2.49
N ASP A 126 -15.06 -10.40 3.82
CA ASP A 126 -16.26 -10.86 4.53
C ASP A 126 -17.45 -9.91 4.29
N MET A 127 -17.19 -8.59 4.31
CA MET A 127 -18.19 -7.57 3.98
C MET A 127 -18.68 -7.68 2.54
N SER A 128 -17.80 -7.99 1.58
CA SER A 128 -18.17 -8.15 0.18
C SER A 128 -19.10 -9.36 -0.03
N GLU A 129 -18.88 -10.45 0.72
CA GLU A 129 -19.70 -11.65 0.68
C GLU A 129 -21.06 -11.43 1.39
N ALA A 130 -21.04 -10.80 2.57
CA ALA A 130 -22.26 -10.51 3.36
C ALA A 130 -23.20 -9.52 2.65
N ALA A 131 -22.65 -8.50 1.97
CA ALA A 131 -23.42 -7.51 1.22
C ALA A 131 -24.18 -8.11 0.02
N SER A 132 -23.90 -9.36 -0.36
CA SER A 132 -24.63 -10.08 -1.42
C SER A 132 -26.09 -10.38 -1.04
N HIS A 133 -26.47 -10.28 0.24
CA HIS A 133 -27.78 -10.73 0.72
C HIS A 133 -28.73 -9.61 1.25
N SER A 134 -28.27 -8.37 1.52
CA SER A 134 -29.19 -7.29 1.97
C SER A 134 -28.64 -5.84 2.00
N ALA A 135 -27.45 -5.52 1.49
CA ALA A 135 -26.86 -4.18 1.65
C ALA A 135 -27.16 -3.23 0.46
N GLU A 136 -27.44 -1.95 0.76
CA GLU A 136 -27.62 -0.88 -0.23
C GLU A 136 -26.36 -0.58 -1.06
N MET A 137 -25.18 -0.87 -0.51
CA MET A 137 -23.89 -0.72 -1.21
C MET A 137 -23.07 -2.00 -1.10
N LYS A 138 -22.75 -2.60 -2.26
CA LYS A 138 -21.88 -3.77 -2.35
C LYS A 138 -20.42 -3.34 -2.30
N VAL A 139 -19.69 -3.82 -1.29
CA VAL A 139 -18.22 -3.70 -1.26
C VAL A 139 -17.67 -4.53 -2.42
N THR A 140 -17.11 -3.86 -3.42
CA THR A 140 -16.50 -4.52 -4.58
C THR A 140 -15.00 -4.69 -4.39
N ARG A 141 -14.39 -5.58 -5.17
CA ARG A 141 -12.93 -5.74 -5.22
C ARG A 141 -12.19 -4.42 -5.50
N LEU A 142 -12.76 -3.52 -6.29
CA LEU A 142 -12.22 -2.18 -6.53
C LEU A 142 -12.20 -1.34 -5.25
N ASN A 143 -13.27 -1.42 -4.44
CA ASN A 143 -13.32 -0.74 -3.14
C ASN A 143 -12.27 -1.31 -2.19
N ILE A 144 -12.08 -2.63 -2.17
CA ILE A 144 -11.04 -3.27 -1.38
C ILE A 144 -9.68 -2.68 -1.79
N LYS A 145 -9.30 -2.76 -3.06
CA LYS A 145 -8.01 -2.21 -3.56
C LYS A 145 -7.79 -0.74 -3.22
N ALA A 146 -8.84 0.07 -3.20
CA ALA A 146 -8.74 1.48 -2.84
C ALA A 146 -8.50 1.74 -1.35
N ILE A 147 -8.81 0.79 -0.46
CA ILE A 147 -8.76 0.95 0.99
C ILE A 147 -7.49 0.34 1.60
N ILE A 148 -6.96 -0.75 1.03
CA ILE A 148 -6.00 -1.59 1.75
C ILE A 148 -4.63 -0.97 2.02
N LEU A 149 -4.28 0.14 1.33
CA LEU A 149 -3.01 0.88 1.51
C LEU A 149 -3.06 2.24 0.78
#